data_AF-A0A7W7HB97-F1
#
_entry.id   AF-A0A7W7HB97-F1
#
_cell.length_a   1.000
_cell.length_b   1.000
_cell.length_c   1.000
_cell.angle_alpha   90.00
_cell.angle_beta   90.00
_cell.angle_gamma   90.00
#
_symmetry.space_group_name_H-M   'P 1'
#
loop_
_entity.id
_entity.type
_entity.pdbx_description
1 polymer ?
#
loop_
_entity_poly.entity_id
_entity_poly.type
_entity_poly.pdbx_seq_one_letter_code
_entity_poly.pdbx_strand_id
1 'polypeptide(L)'
;MTAVTEAGRRRWLIGGVTAWAVLLLGGGLWSVRSDPPTVPEQRDAGQALPVLREAAGAVVSAAQGGEWALRLGELRVEECALTPAWDGVELSREVTVYVPEGEAHAALDGIAAGLPAGYRAGMTVARGATRLSLFADAGEFVGIAAEASSADQVLRILISSGCRPGVERLDRADPASGPAPELLTGTLAALSGPGPAESGGDPADDGPSPADDGPGTMEIRAVACPDGGIAATFVAGGGAAQPDSQPVGVPEGTLPVWVEPGAWAYRIGSESVVVTTEGGRWQVSLTTGCRQ
;
A
#
# COMPACT_ATOMS: atom_id res chain seq x y z
N MET A 1 18.26 68.69 39.67
CA MET A 1 18.43 68.06 38.35
C MET A 1 19.42 66.92 38.51
N THR A 2 18.91 65.73 38.81
CA THR A 2 19.69 64.53 39.09
C THR A 2 20.14 63.90 37.77
N ALA A 3 21.45 63.85 37.57
CA ALA A 3 22.07 63.07 36.52
C ALA A 3 21.82 61.58 36.82
N VAL A 4 20.68 61.07 36.35
CA VAL A 4 20.48 59.63 36.23
C VAL A 4 21.52 59.18 35.22
N THR A 5 22.58 58.57 35.73
CA THR A 5 23.76 58.14 34.97
C THR A 5 23.30 57.31 33.77
N GLU A 6 23.68 57.72 32.56
CA GLU A 6 23.31 57.04 31.31
C GLU A 6 23.61 55.53 31.35
N ALA A 7 24.62 55.13 32.12
CA ALA A 7 24.99 53.74 32.39
C ALA A 7 23.87 52.94 33.08
N GLY A 8 23.14 53.54 34.02
CA GLY A 8 22.01 52.90 34.71
C GLY A 8 20.83 52.68 33.76
N ARG A 9 20.51 53.68 32.94
CA ARG A 9 19.42 53.61 31.95
C ARG A 9 19.69 52.56 30.87
N ARG A 10 20.94 52.46 30.40
CA ARG A 10 21.37 51.44 29.43
C ARG A 10 21.27 50.02 29.99
N ARG A 11 21.69 49.79 31.24
CA ARG A 11 21.58 48.46 31.88
C ARG A 11 20.12 48.03 32.07
N TRP A 12 19.25 48.96 32.42
CA TRP A 12 17.81 48.69 32.58
C TRP A 12 17.15 48.33 31.25
N LEU A 13 17.47 49.06 30.18
CA LEU A 13 17.01 48.74 28.82
C LEU A 13 17.50 47.36 28.36
N ILE A 14 18.78 47.04 28.56
CA ILE A 14 19.33 45.73 28.22
C ILE A 14 18.59 44.64 29.02
N GLY A 15 18.40 44.82 30.32
CA GLY A 15 17.66 43.86 31.15
C GLY A 15 16.24 43.62 30.64
N GLY A 16 15.52 44.69 30.29
CA GLY A 16 14.17 44.62 29.73
C GLY A 16 14.12 43.87 28.39
N VAL A 17 15.03 44.18 27.46
CA VAL A 17 15.11 43.51 26.15
C VAL A 17 15.48 42.03 26.32
N THR A 18 16.45 41.70 27.17
CA THR A 18 16.85 40.30 27.41
C THR A 18 15.70 39.50 28.03
N ALA A 19 15.03 40.06 29.04
CA ALA A 19 13.86 39.41 29.64
C ALA A 19 12.74 39.18 28.61
N TRP A 20 12.49 40.18 27.75
CA TRP A 20 11.50 40.08 26.69
C TRP A 20 11.88 39.04 25.63
N ALA A 21 13.14 38.99 25.21
CA ALA A 21 13.64 37.99 24.27
C ALA A 21 13.52 36.57 24.82
N VAL A 22 13.84 36.36 26.11
CA VAL A 22 13.66 35.07 26.80
C VAL A 22 12.18 34.68 26.87
N LEU A 23 11.29 35.63 27.17
CA LEU A 23 9.84 35.39 27.18
C LEU A 23 9.31 35.01 25.79
N LEU A 24 9.73 35.71 24.73
CA LEU A 24 9.31 35.40 23.37
C LEU A 24 9.86 34.05 22.89
N LEU A 25 11.14 33.76 23.15
CA LEU A 25 11.74 32.47 22.80
C LEU A 25 11.10 31.32 23.59
N GLY A 26 10.90 31.49 24.90
CA GLY A 26 10.26 30.50 25.75
C GLY A 26 8.80 30.28 25.37
N GLY A 27 8.05 31.36 25.13
CA GLY A 27 6.66 31.30 24.67
C GLY A 27 6.53 30.67 23.28
N GLY A 28 7.44 30.98 22.37
CA GLY A 28 7.51 30.34 21.04
C GLY A 28 7.82 28.85 21.12
N LEU A 29 8.81 28.45 21.93
CA LEU A 29 9.14 27.03 22.15
C LEU A 29 7.99 26.26 22.81
N TRP A 30 7.32 26.89 23.77
CA TRP A 30 6.18 26.29 24.47
C TRP A 30 4.98 26.17 23.54
N SER A 31 4.64 27.23 22.79
CA SER A 31 3.58 27.22 21.78
C SER A 31 3.82 26.13 20.73
N VAL A 32 5.03 26.06 20.15
CA VAL A 32 5.40 25.01 19.18
C VAL A 32 5.36 23.59 19.77
N ARG A 33 5.43 23.43 21.10
CA ARG A 33 5.44 22.12 21.75
C ARG A 33 4.10 21.73 22.37
N SER A 34 3.26 22.70 22.72
CA SER A 34 2.09 22.52 23.56
C SER A 34 0.80 23.00 22.92
N ASP A 35 0.85 23.90 21.94
CA ASP A 35 -0.35 24.30 21.22
C ASP A 35 -0.77 23.17 20.27
N PRO A 36 -2.03 22.71 20.33
CA PRO A 36 -2.55 21.78 19.35
C PRO A 36 -2.49 22.44 17.95
N PRO A 37 -2.32 21.64 16.88
CA PRO A 37 -2.18 22.16 15.52
C PRO A 37 -3.31 23.14 15.21
N THR A 38 -2.95 24.39 14.93
CA THR A 38 -3.91 25.50 14.73
C THR A 38 -4.63 25.47 13.39
N VAL A 39 -4.59 24.33 12.69
CA VAL A 39 -5.38 24.10 11.49
C VAL A 39 -6.47 23.06 11.83
N PRO A 40 -7.76 23.40 11.68
CA PRO A 40 -8.87 22.43 11.75
C PRO A 40 -8.80 21.28 10.73
N GLU A 41 -7.77 21.25 9.87
CA GLU A 41 -7.65 20.36 8.72
C GLU A 41 -6.51 19.35 8.86
N GLN A 42 -5.73 19.34 9.96
CA GLN A 42 -4.73 18.29 10.18
C GLN A 42 -5.37 17.10 10.89
N ARG A 43 -6.09 16.27 10.11
CA ARG A 43 -6.54 14.96 10.57
C ARG A 43 -5.37 14.02 10.78
N ASP A 44 -5.44 13.23 11.83
CA ASP A 44 -4.42 12.24 12.16
C ASP A 44 -4.54 10.98 11.28
N ALA A 45 -3.53 10.12 11.34
CA ALA A 45 -3.50 8.87 10.58
C ALA A 45 -4.65 7.92 10.93
N GLY A 46 -5.15 7.95 12.17
CA GLY A 46 -6.30 7.15 12.60
C GLY A 46 -7.59 7.54 11.88
N GLN A 47 -7.76 8.83 11.61
CA GLN A 47 -8.91 9.35 10.85
C GLN A 47 -8.79 9.11 9.34
N ALA A 48 -7.58 9.07 8.79
CA ALA A 48 -7.36 8.82 7.36
C ALA A 48 -7.49 7.32 6.99
N LEU A 49 -7.19 6.41 7.92
CA LEU A 49 -7.15 4.97 7.65
C LEU A 49 -8.46 4.38 7.11
N PRO A 50 -9.65 4.69 7.66
CA PRO A 50 -10.92 4.20 7.11
C PRO A 50 -11.14 4.64 5.66
N VAL A 51 -10.84 5.90 5.35
CA VAL A 51 -10.99 6.48 4.00
C VAL A 51 -10.00 5.81 3.04
N LEU A 52 -8.76 5.56 3.48
CA LEU A 52 -7.77 4.83 2.70
C LEU A 52 -8.22 3.40 2.38
N ARG A 53 -8.82 2.71 3.35
CA ARG A 53 -9.36 1.35 3.14
C ARG A 53 -10.53 1.34 2.17
N GLU A 54 -11.46 2.30 2.29
CA GLU A 54 -12.58 2.49 1.38
C GLU A 54 -12.08 2.79 -0.04
N ALA A 55 -11.12 3.71 -0.18
CA ALA A 55 -10.51 4.06 -1.46
C ALA A 55 -9.80 2.87 -2.11
N ALA A 56 -9.06 2.06 -1.34
CA ALA A 56 -8.46 0.83 -1.85
C ALA A 56 -9.51 -0.18 -2.32
N GLY A 57 -10.62 -0.32 -1.58
CA GLY A 57 -11.78 -1.11 -2.01
C GLY A 57 -12.42 -0.60 -3.30
N ALA A 58 -12.54 0.72 -3.46
CA ALA A 58 -13.05 1.35 -4.67
C ALA A 58 -12.14 1.11 -5.88
N VAL A 59 -10.82 1.22 -5.72
CA VAL A 59 -9.84 0.89 -6.78
C VAL A 59 -9.96 -0.58 -7.18
N VAL A 60 -10.04 -1.50 -6.22
CA VAL A 60 -10.20 -2.93 -6.49
C VAL A 60 -11.53 -3.22 -7.18
N SER A 61 -12.62 -2.57 -6.78
CA SER A 61 -13.94 -2.68 -7.42
C SER A 61 -13.90 -2.16 -8.87
N ALA A 62 -13.32 -0.99 -9.11
CA ALA A 62 -13.19 -0.39 -10.43
C ALA A 62 -12.34 -1.26 -11.38
N ALA A 63 -11.24 -1.84 -10.88
CA ALA A 63 -10.34 -2.65 -11.67
C ALA A 63 -10.90 -4.05 -12.00
N GLN A 64 -11.83 -4.57 -11.20
CA GLN A 64 -12.47 -5.88 -11.45
C GLN A 64 -13.34 -5.92 -12.70
N GLY A 65 -13.84 -4.78 -13.19
CA GLY A 65 -14.64 -4.72 -14.41
C GLY A 65 -13.88 -5.07 -15.69
N GLY A 66 -12.55 -4.99 -15.67
CA GLY A 66 -11.70 -5.32 -16.82
C GLY A 66 -11.31 -6.80 -16.91
N GLU A 67 -10.58 -7.17 -17.96
CA GLU A 67 -10.03 -8.52 -18.16
C GLU A 67 -8.68 -8.74 -17.44
N TRP A 68 -8.26 -7.77 -16.61
CA TRP A 68 -6.95 -7.73 -15.96
C TRP A 68 -6.88 -8.57 -14.69
N ALA A 69 -5.67 -8.97 -14.31
CA ALA A 69 -5.40 -9.62 -13.03
C ALA A 69 -4.97 -8.59 -11.98
N LEU A 70 -5.37 -8.81 -10.72
CA LEU A 70 -5.20 -7.86 -9.62
C LEU A 70 -4.43 -8.48 -8.45
N ARG A 71 -3.68 -7.65 -7.73
CA ARG A 71 -3.06 -7.99 -6.44
C ARG A 71 -3.19 -6.82 -5.46
N LEU A 72 -3.73 -7.10 -4.28
CA LEU A 72 -3.77 -6.15 -3.18
C LEU A 72 -2.46 -6.20 -2.37
N GLY A 73 -1.82 -5.04 -2.23
CA GLY A 73 -0.64 -4.84 -1.42
C GLY A 73 -0.95 -4.76 0.08
N GLU A 74 0.11 -4.88 0.88
CA GLU A 74 0.02 -4.68 2.34
C GLU A 74 -0.38 -3.23 2.68
N LEU A 75 -0.92 -3.03 3.89
CA LEU A 75 -1.03 -1.67 4.44
C LEU A 75 0.33 -1.29 5.01
N ARG A 76 0.96 -0.26 4.43
CA ARG A 76 2.22 0.30 4.91
C ARG A 76 1.97 1.49 5.81
N VAL A 77 2.84 1.62 6.80
CA VAL A 77 2.89 2.76 7.72
C VAL A 77 4.35 3.20 7.75
N GLU A 78 4.63 4.30 7.07
CA GLU A 78 5.98 4.82 6.91
C GLU A 78 6.15 6.09 7.75
N GLU A 79 7.30 6.26 8.38
CA GLU A 79 7.63 7.49 9.09
C GLU A 79 7.92 8.61 8.08
N CYS A 80 7.42 9.81 8.36
CA CYS A 80 7.63 10.99 7.53
C CYS A 80 7.81 12.23 8.40
N ALA A 81 8.37 13.30 7.83
CA ALA A 81 8.47 14.58 8.53
C ALA A 81 7.35 15.51 8.08
N LEU A 82 6.43 15.87 8.99
CA LEU A 82 5.43 16.91 8.75
C LEU A 82 6.09 18.29 8.66
N THR A 83 7.03 18.53 9.59
CA THR A 83 7.89 19.71 9.62
C THR A 83 9.28 19.29 10.10
N PRO A 84 10.31 20.13 9.98
CA PRO A 84 11.64 19.83 10.53
C PRO A 84 11.68 19.52 12.03
N ALA A 85 10.62 19.84 12.79
CA ALA A 85 10.53 19.60 14.22
C ALA A 85 9.50 18.55 14.61
N TRP A 86 8.65 18.09 13.67
CA TRP A 86 7.48 17.25 13.96
C TRP A 86 7.44 16.06 13.01
N ASP A 87 7.49 14.87 13.59
CA ASP A 87 7.33 13.61 12.87
C ASP A 87 5.84 13.34 12.59
N GLY A 88 5.61 12.54 11.57
CA GLY A 88 4.31 12.04 11.17
C GLY A 88 4.42 10.63 10.62
N VAL A 89 3.30 10.12 10.15
CA VAL A 89 3.22 8.84 9.45
C VAL A 89 2.43 8.98 8.17
N GLU A 90 2.86 8.28 7.13
CA GLU A 90 2.13 8.10 5.89
C GLU A 90 1.54 6.70 5.86
N LEU A 91 0.23 6.62 5.65
CA LEU A 91 -0.46 5.37 5.40
C LEU A 91 -0.54 5.18 3.90
N SER A 92 -0.12 4.02 3.42
CA SER A 92 -0.23 3.70 2.00
C SER A 92 -0.61 2.25 1.76
N ARG A 93 -1.29 2.00 0.65
CA ARG A 93 -1.60 0.66 0.16
C ARG A 93 -1.55 0.68 -1.36
N GLU A 94 -0.91 -0.33 -1.93
CA GLU A 94 -0.80 -0.48 -3.38
C GLU A 94 -1.85 -1.48 -3.89
N VAL A 95 -2.45 -1.19 -5.05
CA VAL A 95 -3.15 -2.18 -5.87
C VAL A 95 -2.33 -2.35 -7.15
N THR A 96 -1.79 -3.55 -7.37
CA THR A 96 -1.08 -3.90 -8.60
C THR A 96 -2.08 -4.45 -9.61
N VAL A 97 -2.08 -3.92 -10.83
CA VAL A 97 -2.91 -4.38 -11.96
C VAL A 97 -1.99 -4.91 -13.06
N TYR A 98 -2.24 -6.14 -13.50
CA TYR A 98 -1.49 -6.82 -14.55
C TYR A 98 -2.31 -6.83 -15.83
N VAL A 99 -1.77 -6.23 -16.88
CA VAL A 99 -2.47 -5.97 -18.14
C VAL A 99 -1.71 -6.56 -19.32
N PRO A 100 -2.42 -6.91 -20.41
CA PRO A 100 -1.78 -7.26 -21.67
C PRO A 100 -0.90 -6.12 -22.22
N GLU A 101 0.03 -6.47 -23.11
CA GLU A 101 0.91 -5.49 -23.76
C GLU A 101 0.07 -4.45 -24.52
N GLY A 102 0.34 -3.16 -24.28
CA GLY A 102 -0.35 -2.05 -24.93
C GLY A 102 -1.70 -1.67 -24.31
N GLU A 103 -2.14 -2.33 -23.24
CA GLU A 103 -3.43 -2.05 -22.58
C GLU A 103 -3.33 -1.08 -21.39
N ALA A 104 -2.14 -0.59 -21.04
CA ALA A 104 -1.95 0.31 -19.90
C ALA A 104 -2.90 1.52 -19.88
N HIS A 105 -3.09 2.15 -21.05
CA HIS A 105 -3.98 3.30 -21.20
C HIS A 105 -5.45 2.94 -20.97
N ALA A 106 -5.92 1.85 -21.58
CA ALA A 106 -7.30 1.37 -21.41
C ALA A 106 -7.55 0.97 -19.96
N ALA A 107 -6.55 0.39 -19.29
CA ALA A 107 -6.64 0.01 -17.90
C ALA A 107 -6.78 1.19 -16.94
N LEU A 108 -5.89 2.18 -17.05
CA LEU A 108 -5.97 3.37 -16.20
C LEU A 108 -7.23 4.20 -16.47
N ASP A 109 -7.65 4.33 -17.73
CA ASP A 109 -8.89 5.02 -18.10
C ASP A 109 -10.14 4.31 -17.54
N GLY A 110 -10.19 2.98 -17.68
CA GLY A 110 -11.27 2.16 -17.15
C GLY A 110 -11.37 2.23 -15.62
N ILE A 111 -10.23 2.22 -14.92
CA ILE A 111 -10.18 2.40 -13.46
C ILE A 111 -10.65 3.81 -13.08
N ALA A 112 -10.16 4.85 -13.76
CA ALA A 112 -10.60 6.22 -13.50
C ALA A 112 -12.12 6.39 -13.67
N ALA A 113 -12.68 5.80 -14.73
CA ALA A 113 -14.11 5.84 -15.02
C ALA A 113 -14.96 5.00 -14.03
N GLY A 114 -14.38 3.94 -13.46
CA GLY A 114 -15.04 3.07 -12.47
C GLY A 114 -14.98 3.58 -11.03
N LEU A 115 -14.12 4.57 -10.73
CA LEU A 115 -14.05 5.15 -9.39
C LEU A 115 -15.30 6.00 -9.07
N PRO A 116 -15.68 6.13 -7.78
CA PRO A 116 -16.80 6.96 -7.37
C PRO A 116 -16.71 8.38 -7.92
N ALA A 117 -17.83 8.93 -8.42
CA ALA A 117 -17.84 10.27 -9.02
C ALA A 117 -17.34 11.38 -8.07
N GLY A 118 -17.53 11.19 -6.76
CA GLY A 118 -17.02 12.11 -5.73
C GLY A 118 -15.49 12.19 -5.67
N TYR A 119 -14.78 11.16 -6.17
CA TYR A 119 -13.32 11.11 -6.13
C TYR A 119 -12.64 12.00 -7.18
N ARG A 120 -13.41 12.52 -8.16
CA ARG A 120 -12.92 13.39 -9.24
C ARG A 120 -11.72 12.77 -9.96
N ALA A 121 -11.80 11.46 -10.20
CA ALA A 121 -10.75 10.71 -10.87
C ALA A 121 -10.54 11.19 -12.31
N GLY A 122 -9.31 11.13 -12.77
CA GLY A 122 -8.95 11.46 -14.15
C GLY A 122 -7.60 10.87 -14.52
N MET A 123 -7.35 10.85 -15.83
CA MET A 123 -6.08 10.46 -16.40
C MET A 123 -5.53 11.61 -17.23
N THR A 124 -4.24 11.87 -17.09
CA THR A 124 -3.51 12.73 -18.01
C THR A 124 -2.55 11.92 -18.87
N VAL A 125 -2.44 12.33 -20.11
CA VAL A 125 -1.60 11.70 -21.12
C VAL A 125 -0.57 12.72 -21.58
N ALA A 126 0.71 12.37 -21.48
CA ALA A 126 1.82 13.25 -21.80
C ALA A 126 2.82 12.60 -22.77
N ARG A 127 3.71 13.42 -23.33
CA ARG A 127 4.83 12.99 -24.20
C ARG A 127 4.39 12.07 -25.35
N GLY A 128 3.42 12.50 -26.14
CA GLY A 128 2.94 11.75 -27.30
C GLY A 128 2.31 10.41 -26.93
N ALA A 129 1.54 10.38 -25.84
CA ALA A 129 0.84 9.20 -25.33
C ALA A 129 1.71 8.08 -24.76
N THR A 130 2.98 8.37 -24.46
CA THR A 130 3.88 7.39 -23.83
C THR A 130 3.91 7.46 -22.32
N ARG A 131 3.47 8.57 -21.70
CA ARG A 131 3.37 8.72 -20.25
C ARG A 131 1.92 8.90 -19.83
N LEU A 132 1.50 8.10 -18.87
CA LEU A 132 0.16 8.03 -18.33
C LEU A 132 0.22 8.35 -16.85
N SER A 133 -0.66 9.23 -16.39
CA SER A 133 -0.78 9.58 -14.97
C SER A 133 -2.24 9.53 -14.57
N LEU A 134 -2.59 8.62 -13.67
CA LEU A 134 -3.89 8.52 -13.01
C LEU A 134 -3.85 9.34 -11.73
N PHE A 135 -4.91 10.11 -11.46
CA PHE A 135 -5.10 10.81 -10.20
C PHE A 135 -6.56 10.75 -9.76
N ALA A 136 -6.79 10.65 -8.46
CA ALA A 136 -8.09 10.87 -7.83
C ALA A 136 -7.90 11.33 -6.37
N ASP A 137 -8.93 11.95 -5.81
CA ASP A 137 -8.97 12.42 -4.43
C ASP A 137 -10.17 11.80 -3.73
N ALA A 138 -9.92 10.81 -2.86
CA ALA A 138 -10.96 10.11 -2.11
C ALA A 138 -11.54 10.97 -0.96
N GLY A 139 -11.09 12.22 -0.82
CA GLY A 139 -11.37 13.07 0.33
C GLY A 139 -10.47 12.74 1.50
N GLU A 140 -10.55 13.57 2.54
CA GLU A 140 -9.76 13.39 3.77
C GLU A 140 -8.26 13.19 3.53
N PHE A 141 -7.77 13.87 2.49
CA PHE A 141 -6.39 13.84 2.03
C PHE A 141 -5.87 12.47 1.57
N VAL A 142 -6.76 11.54 1.26
CA VAL A 142 -6.41 10.26 0.65
C VAL A 142 -6.38 10.43 -0.86
N GLY A 143 -5.17 10.41 -1.42
CA GLY A 143 -4.95 10.44 -2.86
C GLY A 143 -4.86 9.03 -3.45
N ILE A 144 -5.33 8.89 -4.68
CA ILE A 144 -5.09 7.72 -5.53
C ILE A 144 -4.24 8.19 -6.70
N ALA A 145 -3.10 7.54 -6.95
CA ALA A 145 -2.21 7.91 -8.03
C ALA A 145 -1.58 6.69 -8.70
N ALA A 146 -1.32 6.79 -10.00
CA ALA A 146 -0.46 5.85 -10.71
C ALA A 146 0.31 6.59 -11.80
N GLU A 147 1.57 6.23 -12.00
CA GLU A 147 2.38 6.70 -13.12
C GLU A 147 2.82 5.47 -13.92
N ALA A 148 2.63 5.50 -15.24
CA ALA A 148 2.96 4.38 -16.11
C ALA A 148 3.42 4.85 -17.50
N SER A 149 4.17 4.00 -18.17
CA SER A 149 4.37 4.04 -19.60
C SER A 149 3.21 3.35 -20.32
N SER A 150 2.91 3.75 -21.55
CA SER A 150 1.91 3.05 -22.39
C SER A 150 2.29 1.60 -22.71
N ALA A 151 3.56 1.23 -22.54
CA ALA A 151 4.07 -0.11 -22.75
C ALA A 151 4.14 -0.95 -21.46
N ASP A 152 3.85 -0.37 -20.29
CA ASP A 152 3.94 -1.10 -19.03
C ASP A 152 2.80 -2.14 -18.93
N GLN A 153 3.14 -3.34 -18.47
CA GLN A 153 2.18 -4.42 -18.25
C GLN A 153 1.82 -4.60 -16.77
N VAL A 154 2.57 -3.94 -15.88
CA VAL A 154 2.38 -3.99 -14.43
C VAL A 154 2.17 -2.57 -13.92
N LEU A 155 0.92 -2.23 -13.62
CA LEU A 155 0.51 -0.90 -13.19
C LEU A 155 0.38 -0.89 -11.67
N ARG A 156 1.05 0.04 -11.01
CA ARG A 156 1.01 0.20 -9.55
C ARG A 156 0.16 1.41 -9.20
N ILE A 157 -0.98 1.17 -8.59
CA ILE A 157 -1.90 2.22 -8.13
C ILE A 157 -1.69 2.38 -6.64
N LEU A 158 -1.15 3.54 -6.27
CA LEU A 158 -0.88 3.90 -4.88
C LEU A 158 -2.08 4.65 -4.31
N ILE A 159 -2.61 4.15 -3.20
CA ILE A 159 -3.55 4.87 -2.34
C ILE A 159 -2.75 5.34 -1.13
N SER A 160 -2.68 6.65 -0.89
CA SER A 160 -1.89 7.22 0.20
C SER A 160 -2.63 8.34 0.92
N SER A 161 -2.49 8.41 2.25
CA SER A 161 -2.96 9.53 3.07
C SER A 161 -2.06 10.77 2.98
N GLY A 162 -0.88 10.65 2.36
CA GLY A 162 0.25 11.55 2.60
C GLY A 162 0.69 11.56 4.07
N CYS A 163 1.63 12.45 4.40
CA CYS A 163 2.14 12.57 5.77
C CYS A 163 1.09 13.18 6.72
N ARG A 164 0.79 12.48 7.83
CA ARG A 164 -0.20 12.86 8.84
C ARG A 164 0.37 12.80 10.26
N PRO A 165 -0.20 13.55 11.22
CA PRO A 165 0.09 13.34 12.64
C PRO A 165 -0.12 11.87 13.02
N GLY A 166 0.86 11.28 13.69
CA GLY A 166 0.77 9.92 14.19
C GLY A 166 -0.22 9.80 15.36
N VAL A 167 -0.71 8.58 15.57
CA VAL A 167 -1.53 8.21 16.74
C VAL A 167 -0.81 7.11 17.52
N GLU A 168 -0.98 7.07 18.85
CA GLU A 168 -0.30 6.10 19.72
C GLU A 168 -0.63 4.65 19.31
N ARG A 169 -1.87 4.40 18.88
CA ARG A 169 -2.32 3.09 18.40
C ARG A 169 -3.16 3.26 17.14
N LEU A 170 -2.72 2.59 16.09
CA LEU A 170 -3.42 2.50 14.82
C LEU A 170 -3.92 1.06 14.65
N ASP A 171 -5.23 0.88 14.47
CA ASP A 171 -5.79 -0.45 14.19
C ASP A 171 -5.54 -0.82 12.72
N ARG A 172 -4.46 -1.57 12.49
CA ARG A 172 -4.03 -2.00 11.16
C ARG A 172 -4.75 -3.24 10.65
N ALA A 173 -5.66 -3.84 11.43
CA ALA A 173 -6.35 -5.05 11.03
C ALA A 173 -7.23 -4.82 9.79
N ASP A 174 -7.09 -5.69 8.80
CA ASP A 174 -7.99 -5.73 7.66
C ASP A 174 -9.34 -6.35 8.06
N PRO A 175 -10.43 -6.05 7.33
CA PRO A 175 -11.70 -6.72 7.53
C PRO A 175 -11.55 -8.23 7.38
N ALA A 176 -12.36 -8.98 8.12
CA ALA A 176 -12.36 -10.44 8.04
C ALA A 176 -12.67 -10.89 6.61
N SER A 177 -11.81 -11.75 6.09
CA SER A 177 -12.00 -12.42 4.81
C SER A 177 -12.58 -13.83 5.02
N GLY A 178 -13.21 -14.36 3.98
CA GLY A 178 -13.61 -15.77 3.94
C GLY A 178 -12.40 -16.71 3.82
N PRO A 179 -12.63 -18.03 3.73
CA PRO A 179 -11.56 -19.01 3.53
C PRO A 179 -10.82 -18.78 2.21
N ALA A 180 -9.56 -19.19 2.16
CA ALA A 180 -8.76 -19.19 0.95
C ALA A 180 -9.41 -20.08 -0.14
N PRO A 181 -9.47 -19.63 -1.40
CA PRO A 181 -10.03 -20.44 -2.48
C PRO A 181 -9.20 -21.69 -2.79
N GLU A 182 -9.86 -22.77 -3.21
CA GLU A 182 -9.21 -24.04 -3.58
C GLU A 182 -8.19 -23.86 -4.72
N LEU A 183 -8.40 -22.87 -5.59
CA LEU A 183 -7.49 -22.52 -6.67
C LEU A 183 -6.09 -22.16 -6.16
N LEU A 184 -5.96 -21.56 -4.97
CA LEU A 184 -4.66 -21.26 -4.36
C LEU A 184 -3.89 -22.56 -4.07
N THR A 185 -4.54 -23.51 -3.41
CA THR A 185 -3.96 -24.82 -3.06
C THR A 185 -3.59 -25.60 -4.32
N GLY A 186 -4.46 -25.59 -5.34
CA GLY A 186 -4.17 -26.23 -6.63
C GLY A 186 -2.95 -25.62 -7.34
N THR A 187 -2.83 -24.30 -7.33
CA THR A 187 -1.68 -23.59 -7.91
C THR A 187 -0.39 -23.91 -7.16
N LEU A 188 -0.41 -23.90 -5.82
CA LEU A 188 0.74 -24.25 -4.98
C LEU A 188 1.19 -25.70 -5.18
N ALA A 189 0.24 -26.64 -5.31
CA ALA A 189 0.54 -28.03 -5.59
C ALA A 189 1.21 -28.20 -6.96
N ALA A 190 0.73 -27.49 -7.98
CA ALA A 190 1.32 -27.52 -9.32
C ALA A 190 2.75 -26.98 -9.34
N LEU A 191 3.03 -25.91 -8.57
CA LEU A 191 4.36 -25.29 -8.47
C LEU A 191 5.36 -26.10 -7.66
N SER A 192 4.89 -26.87 -6.68
CA SER A 192 5.76 -27.72 -5.85
C SER A 192 6.22 -28.97 -6.61
N GLY A 193 5.54 -29.32 -7.71
CA GLY A 193 5.78 -30.53 -8.48
C GLY A 193 5.53 -31.81 -7.67
N PRO A 194 5.71 -33.00 -8.28
CA PRO A 194 5.86 -34.23 -7.53
C PRO A 194 7.24 -34.19 -6.85
N GLY A 195 7.31 -33.57 -5.68
CA GLY A 195 8.51 -33.67 -4.84
C GLY A 195 8.85 -35.15 -4.61
N PRO A 196 10.14 -35.54 -4.53
CA PRO A 196 10.46 -36.86 -4.01
C PRO A 196 9.80 -36.95 -2.63
N ALA A 197 8.90 -37.92 -2.44
CA ALA A 197 8.33 -38.23 -1.14
C ALA A 197 9.49 -38.25 -0.14
N GLU A 198 9.43 -37.38 0.88
CA GLU A 198 10.47 -37.28 1.89
C GLU A 198 10.70 -38.68 2.46
N SER A 199 11.81 -39.29 2.04
CA SER A 199 12.31 -40.52 2.63
C SER A 199 12.48 -40.24 4.12
N GLY A 200 11.72 -40.95 4.96
CA GLY A 200 11.69 -40.78 6.40
C GLY A 200 13.08 -40.57 6.98
N GLY A 201 13.37 -39.33 7.37
CA GLY A 201 14.54 -38.98 8.15
C GLY A 201 14.28 -39.34 9.61
N ASP A 202 15.19 -40.10 10.19
CA ASP A 202 15.17 -40.54 11.59
C ASP A 202 14.94 -39.39 12.59
N PRO A 203 14.16 -39.60 13.67
CA PRO A 203 13.93 -38.60 14.69
C PRO A 203 15.06 -38.62 15.72
N ALA A 204 16.14 -37.86 15.50
CA ALA A 204 17.08 -37.50 16.56
C ALA A 204 18.05 -36.38 16.13
N ASP A 205 17.69 -35.13 16.36
CA ASP A 205 18.67 -34.11 16.78
C ASP A 205 17.97 -32.89 17.40
N ASP A 206 18.05 -32.79 18.73
CA ASP A 206 17.61 -31.65 19.54
C ASP A 206 18.63 -30.49 19.42
N GLY A 207 18.60 -29.79 18.28
CA GLY A 207 19.31 -28.52 18.09
C GLY A 207 18.41 -27.32 18.43
N PRO A 208 18.94 -26.23 19.04
CA PRO A 208 18.13 -25.05 19.33
C PRO A 208 17.70 -24.35 18.02
N SER A 209 16.38 -24.38 17.76
CA SER A 209 15.73 -23.72 16.63
C SER A 209 16.02 -22.22 16.60
N PRO A 210 16.53 -21.67 15.49
CA PRO A 210 16.29 -20.27 15.15
C PRO A 210 14.78 -20.09 14.89
N ALA A 211 14.22 -19.00 15.39
CA ALA A 211 12.81 -18.70 15.39
C ALA A 211 12.14 -18.72 13.99
N ASP A 212 10.96 -19.32 13.94
CA ASP A 212 9.76 -18.90 13.20
C ASP A 212 9.90 -18.42 11.74
N ASP A 213 10.25 -19.31 10.82
CA ASP A 213 9.90 -19.21 9.39
C ASP A 213 9.58 -20.61 8.84
N GLY A 214 8.57 -21.25 9.44
CA GLY A 214 8.06 -22.53 8.94
C GLY A 214 7.46 -22.36 7.53
N PRO A 215 7.58 -23.37 6.64
CA PRO A 215 6.91 -23.35 5.35
C PRO A 215 5.39 -23.32 5.57
N GLY A 216 4.73 -22.20 5.25
CA GLY A 216 3.28 -22.15 5.07
C GLY A 216 2.49 -21.09 5.85
N THR A 217 3.09 -20.04 6.38
CA THR A 217 2.30 -18.89 6.86
C THR A 217 1.63 -18.20 5.67
N MET A 218 0.32 -18.35 5.57
CA MET A 218 -0.49 -17.66 4.58
C MET A 218 -0.77 -16.25 5.08
N GLU A 219 -0.39 -15.25 4.29
CA GLU A 219 -0.76 -13.86 4.56
C GLU A 219 -2.09 -13.55 3.89
N ILE A 220 -2.92 -12.74 4.56
CA ILE A 220 -4.21 -12.31 4.02
C ILE A 220 -4.31 -10.80 4.12
N ARG A 221 -4.71 -10.19 3.01
CA ARG A 221 -4.90 -8.73 2.87
C ARG A 221 -6.30 -8.52 2.35
N ALA A 222 -7.07 -7.63 2.95
CA ALA A 222 -8.47 -7.44 2.58
C ALA A 222 -8.93 -5.98 2.64
N VAL A 223 -9.94 -5.67 1.85
CA VAL A 223 -10.62 -4.37 1.80
C VAL A 223 -12.12 -4.56 1.65
N ALA A 224 -12.90 -3.66 2.26
CA ALA A 224 -14.34 -3.59 2.04
C ALA A 224 -14.62 -2.84 0.74
N CYS A 225 -15.59 -3.33 -0.04
CA CYS A 225 -15.95 -2.72 -1.32
C CYS A 225 -17.12 -1.73 -1.20
N PRO A 226 -17.21 -0.72 -2.08
CA PRO A 226 -18.26 0.31 -2.01
C PRO A 226 -19.69 -0.24 -2.07
N ASP A 227 -19.94 -1.23 -2.92
CA ASP A 227 -21.26 -1.87 -3.08
C ASP A 227 -21.50 -3.02 -2.07
N GLY A 228 -20.65 -3.11 -1.04
CA GLY A 228 -20.63 -4.20 -0.08
C GLY A 228 -19.75 -5.38 -0.52
N GLY A 229 -19.55 -6.31 0.40
CA GLY A 229 -18.64 -7.44 0.22
C GLY A 229 -17.18 -7.10 0.52
N ILE A 230 -16.33 -8.12 0.42
CA ILE A 230 -14.89 -8.05 0.71
C ILE A 230 -14.11 -8.54 -0.51
N ALA A 231 -13.08 -7.79 -0.89
CA ALA A 231 -12.03 -8.29 -1.76
C ALA A 231 -10.82 -8.66 -0.90
N ALA A 232 -10.18 -9.79 -1.20
CA ALA A 232 -9.06 -10.29 -0.42
C ALA A 232 -7.98 -10.92 -1.30
N THR A 233 -6.71 -10.63 -0.98
CA THR A 233 -5.53 -11.29 -1.54
C THR A 233 -4.94 -12.24 -0.50
N PHE A 234 -4.81 -13.50 -0.87
CA PHE A 234 -4.15 -14.55 -0.12
C PHE A 234 -2.77 -14.76 -0.71
N VAL A 235 -1.72 -14.64 0.10
CA VAL A 235 -0.33 -14.81 -0.33
C VAL A 235 0.25 -16.04 0.35
N ALA A 236 0.84 -16.93 -0.43
CA ALA A 236 1.47 -18.14 0.08
C ALA A 236 2.77 -18.43 -0.68
N GLY A 237 3.78 -18.89 0.05
CA GLY A 237 5.03 -19.37 -0.51
C GLY A 237 4.88 -20.75 -1.14
N GLY A 238 5.50 -20.94 -2.30
CA GLY A 238 5.69 -22.23 -2.95
C GLY A 238 7.10 -22.80 -2.73
N GLY A 239 7.40 -23.86 -3.47
CA GLY A 239 8.73 -24.47 -3.51
C GLY A 239 9.81 -23.57 -4.13
N ALA A 240 10.98 -24.14 -4.37
CA ALA A 240 12.08 -23.44 -5.03
C ALA A 240 11.66 -22.99 -6.44
N ALA A 241 11.98 -21.73 -6.77
CA ALA A 241 11.66 -21.18 -8.07
C ALA A 241 12.65 -21.64 -9.14
N GLN A 242 12.14 -21.75 -10.36
CA GLN A 242 12.92 -21.95 -11.57
C GLN A 242 12.72 -20.70 -12.44
N PRO A 243 13.75 -19.84 -12.60
CA PRO A 243 13.59 -18.49 -13.14
C PRO A 243 13.14 -18.46 -14.62
N ASP A 244 13.32 -19.54 -15.36
CA ASP A 244 12.92 -19.65 -16.77
C ASP A 244 11.70 -20.57 -16.99
N SER A 245 10.96 -20.89 -15.93
CA SER A 245 9.76 -21.71 -16.04
C SER A 245 8.66 -21.00 -16.79
N GLN A 246 8.05 -21.70 -17.73
CA GLN A 246 6.78 -21.29 -18.32
C GLN A 246 5.66 -21.29 -17.26
N PRO A 247 4.54 -20.59 -17.50
CA PRO A 247 3.39 -20.64 -16.60
C PRO A 247 2.96 -22.08 -16.29
N VAL A 248 2.97 -22.45 -15.02
CA VAL A 248 2.51 -23.76 -14.52
C VAL A 248 1.28 -23.56 -13.63
N GLY A 249 0.36 -24.52 -13.64
CA GLY A 249 -0.86 -24.45 -12.82
C GLY A 249 -1.90 -23.45 -13.33
N VAL A 250 -1.79 -23.01 -14.59
CA VAL A 250 -2.84 -22.25 -15.27
C VAL A 250 -3.93 -23.24 -15.72
N PRO A 251 -5.20 -23.05 -15.33
CA PRO A 251 -6.29 -23.95 -15.73
C PRO A 251 -6.46 -24.01 -17.25
N GLU A 252 -6.89 -25.16 -17.77
CA GLU A 252 -7.12 -25.35 -19.21
C GLU A 252 -8.13 -24.31 -19.75
N GLY A 253 -7.81 -23.72 -20.90
CA GLY A 253 -8.62 -22.66 -21.52
C GLY A 253 -8.44 -21.27 -20.92
N THR A 254 -7.61 -21.11 -19.88
CA THR A 254 -7.26 -19.80 -19.31
C THR A 254 -6.00 -19.24 -19.98
N LEU A 255 -6.07 -18.00 -20.48
CA LEU A 255 -4.93 -17.31 -21.06
C LEU A 255 -4.29 -16.38 -20.00
N PRO A 256 -2.97 -16.46 -19.79
CA PRO A 256 -2.26 -15.47 -18.98
C PRO A 256 -2.40 -14.06 -19.57
N VAL A 257 -2.67 -13.09 -18.69
CA VAL A 257 -2.75 -11.67 -19.06
C VAL A 257 -1.38 -11.00 -19.07
N TRP A 258 -0.42 -11.57 -18.33
CA TRP A 258 0.96 -11.11 -18.25
C TRP A 258 1.88 -12.33 -18.02
N VAL A 259 3.02 -12.34 -18.70
CA VAL A 259 4.05 -13.38 -18.58
C VAL A 259 5.43 -12.73 -18.70
N GLU A 260 6.29 -13.02 -17.73
CA GLU A 260 7.71 -12.69 -17.70
C GLU A 260 8.52 -13.94 -17.26
N PRO A 261 9.85 -13.96 -17.45
CA PRO A 261 10.68 -15.02 -16.89
C PRO A 261 10.48 -15.15 -15.38
N GLY A 262 9.91 -16.28 -14.94
CA GLY A 262 9.65 -16.54 -13.52
C GLY A 262 8.45 -15.78 -12.95
N ALA A 263 7.57 -15.22 -13.78
CA ALA A 263 6.35 -14.63 -13.28
C ALA A 263 5.22 -14.64 -14.31
N TRP A 264 3.99 -14.80 -13.83
CA TRP A 264 2.82 -14.68 -14.69
C TRP A 264 1.60 -14.31 -13.87
N ALA A 265 0.63 -13.74 -14.54
CA ALA A 265 -0.67 -13.46 -13.97
C ALA A 265 -1.76 -13.94 -14.92
N TYR A 266 -2.83 -14.48 -14.36
CA TYR A 266 -4.02 -14.87 -15.09
C TYR A 266 -5.27 -14.58 -14.27
N ARG A 267 -6.41 -14.59 -14.95
CA ARG A 267 -7.71 -14.39 -14.33
C ARG A 267 -8.64 -15.54 -14.69
N ILE A 268 -9.41 -15.98 -13.70
CA ILE A 268 -10.49 -16.95 -13.89
C ILE A 268 -11.73 -16.46 -13.13
N GLY A 269 -12.76 -16.09 -13.89
CA GLY A 269 -13.96 -15.45 -13.33
C GLY A 269 -13.61 -14.14 -12.58
N SER A 270 -13.89 -14.10 -11.29
CA SER A 270 -13.58 -12.97 -10.39
C SER A 270 -12.28 -13.14 -9.61
N GLU A 271 -11.51 -14.20 -9.89
CA GLU A 271 -10.26 -14.52 -9.19
C GLU A 271 -9.07 -14.16 -10.07
N SER A 272 -8.11 -13.45 -9.50
CA SER A 272 -6.82 -13.16 -10.12
C SER A 272 -5.73 -13.97 -9.44
N VAL A 273 -4.90 -14.65 -10.22
CA VAL A 273 -3.74 -15.38 -9.71
C VAL A 273 -2.50 -14.73 -10.27
N VAL A 274 -1.58 -14.39 -9.38
CA VAL A 274 -0.28 -13.82 -9.71
C VAL A 274 0.77 -14.73 -9.09
N VAL A 275 1.66 -15.25 -9.92
CA VAL A 275 2.81 -16.03 -9.50
C VAL A 275 4.05 -15.20 -9.77
N THR A 276 4.87 -15.01 -8.74
CA THR A 276 6.16 -14.31 -8.82
C THR A 276 7.24 -15.09 -8.12
N THR A 277 8.50 -14.76 -8.37
CA THR A 277 9.62 -15.25 -7.56
C THR A 277 10.06 -14.21 -6.53
N GLU A 278 10.18 -14.62 -5.27
CA GLU A 278 10.75 -13.81 -4.19
C GLU A 278 11.79 -14.65 -3.43
N GLY A 279 13.01 -14.12 -3.27
CA GLY A 279 14.09 -14.84 -2.56
C GLY A 279 14.44 -16.21 -3.17
N GLY A 280 14.25 -16.41 -4.48
CA GLY A 280 14.46 -17.70 -5.14
C GLY A 280 13.36 -18.74 -4.88
N ARG A 281 12.23 -18.33 -4.33
CA ARG A 281 11.05 -19.18 -4.10
C ARG A 281 9.85 -18.65 -4.86
N TRP A 282 8.93 -19.55 -5.22
CA TRP A 282 7.65 -19.13 -5.76
C TRP A 282 6.84 -18.41 -4.67
N GLN A 283 6.11 -17.39 -5.06
CA GLN A 283 5.07 -16.76 -4.27
C GLN A 283 3.81 -16.71 -5.12
N VAL A 284 2.72 -17.24 -4.58
CA VAL A 284 1.40 -17.20 -5.22
C VAL A 284 0.54 -16.20 -4.47
N SER A 285 0.05 -15.20 -5.18
CA SER A 285 -0.99 -14.28 -4.71
C SER A 285 -2.29 -14.60 -5.42
N LEU A 286 -3.32 -15.01 -4.69
CA LEU A 286 -4.66 -15.16 -5.21
C LEU A 286 -5.55 -14.03 -4.68
N THR A 287 -6.07 -13.20 -5.58
CA THR A 287 -6.99 -12.11 -5.25
C THR A 287 -8.40 -12.49 -5.64
N THR A 288 -9.30 -12.45 -4.67
CA THR A 288 -10.75 -12.55 -4.87
C THR A 288 -11.35 -11.17 -5.06
N GLY A 289 -12.25 -11.06 -6.04
CA GLY A 289 -13.03 -9.85 -6.25
C GLY A 289 -13.99 -9.51 -5.11
N CYS A 290 -14.68 -8.38 -5.23
CA CYS A 290 -15.70 -7.91 -4.32
C CYS A 290 -16.88 -8.87 -4.33
N ARG A 291 -17.03 -9.64 -3.24
CA ARG A 291 -18.12 -10.61 -3.06
C ARG A 291 -18.72 -10.53 -1.66
N GLN A 292 -20.03 -10.75 -1.57
CA GLN A 292 -20.78 -10.79 -0.31
C GLN A 292 -20.66 -12.13 0.40
#